data_AF-A0A7Y8PD66-F1
#
_entry.id   AF-A0A7Y8PD66-F1
#
_cell.length_a   1.000
_cell.length_b   1.000
_cell.length_c   1.000
_cell.angle_alpha   90.00
_cell.angle_beta   90.00
_cell.angle_gamma   90.00
#
_symmetry.space_group_name_H-M   'P 1'
#
loop_
_entity.id
_entity.type
_entity.pdbx_description
1 polymer ?
#
loop_
_entity_poly.entity_id
_entity_poly.type
_entity_poly.pdbx_seq_one_letter_code
_entity_poly.pdbx_strand_id
1 'polypeptide(L)'
;MKLKTLSCAIFAAFTLTACGGGSDGDSSYQGKDVQLNETEWASYASNDQADAENLFTKIKFTIQNNELYINPEYLANATDVFDISQVASYYVTANSFYEISTLKTQIGYKFGTLISQSNSKWVITPYSPTNAKDLQLTENFELVDLASKPMSEYIDTFSHYSGLNDAGGTFDKLYSDTLKGQTFPKGSYCLRGTSSSTNTSYFESNDFNTIDSPESYFGSGNYNTSKLGNYPLYLSKETDPNYGTTALLNIENEYLIGDYHRQGVTYSLSSDIQNEREILKELQSEPTPDAYQIRFQENYIKSLEKECTLFNSTASQAIDIAQKLK
;
A
#
# COMPACT_ATOMS: atom_id res chain seq x y z
N MET A 1 14.22 -4.27 2.48
CA MET A 1 13.02 -3.57 2.95
C MET A 1 12.33 -3.01 1.71
N LYS A 2 11.28 -3.67 1.20
CA LYS A 2 10.60 -3.26 -0.04
C LYS A 2 9.62 -2.14 0.32
N LEU A 3 9.96 -0.91 -0.03
CA LEU A 3 9.11 0.26 0.18
C LEU A 3 7.97 0.23 -0.82
N LYS A 4 6.88 -0.49 -0.52
CA LYS A 4 5.67 -0.38 -1.36
C LYS A 4 5.02 0.97 -1.13
N THR A 5 5.40 1.95 -1.92
CA THR A 5 4.71 3.23 -1.98
C THR A 5 4.02 3.38 -3.32
N LEU A 6 2.69 3.39 -3.30
CA LEU A 6 1.78 3.56 -4.45
C LEU A 6 1.49 2.33 -5.32
N SER A 7 1.47 1.17 -4.70
CA SER A 7 0.36 0.24 -4.92
C SER A 7 -0.56 0.39 -3.72
N CYS A 8 -1.55 1.27 -3.79
CA CYS A 8 -2.52 1.43 -2.70
C CYS A 8 -3.34 0.15 -2.56
N ALA A 9 -2.82 -0.82 -1.77
CA ALA A 9 -3.52 -1.93 -1.11
C ALA A 9 -2.48 -2.90 -0.53
N ILE A 10 -2.13 -2.66 0.74
CA ILE A 10 -1.99 -3.65 1.81
C ILE A 10 -1.04 -4.84 1.58
N PHE A 11 0.03 -4.83 2.36
CA PHE A 11 0.75 -6.04 2.75
C PHE A 11 0.03 -6.72 3.91
N ALA A 12 -0.52 -7.92 3.69
CA ALA A 12 -0.32 -9.07 4.56
C ALA A 12 -0.86 -10.33 3.86
N ALA A 13 0.02 -11.30 3.57
CA ALA A 13 -0.37 -12.70 3.45
C ALA A 13 0.88 -13.59 3.55
N PHE A 14 1.08 -14.20 4.72
CA PHE A 14 1.53 -15.59 4.77
C PHE A 14 0.33 -16.44 5.22
N THR A 15 -0.26 -17.12 4.23
CA THR A 15 -1.00 -18.40 4.27
C THR A 15 -1.91 -18.73 5.46
N LEU A 16 -3.22 -18.91 5.21
CA LEU A 16 -3.86 -20.24 5.09
C LEU A 16 -5.33 -20.11 4.64
N THR A 17 -5.81 -21.18 4.04
CA THR A 17 -7.00 -21.36 3.20
C THR A 17 -8.36 -21.35 3.93
N ALA A 18 -9.35 -20.65 3.36
CA ALA A 18 -10.68 -21.16 2.94
C ALA A 18 -11.93 -20.30 3.29
N CYS A 19 -12.60 -19.84 2.23
CA CYS A 19 -14.06 -19.89 1.99
C CYS A 19 -15.07 -19.10 2.86
N GLY A 20 -15.59 -18.00 2.29
CA GLY A 20 -17.01 -17.97 1.89
C GLY A 20 -18.01 -17.11 2.67
N GLY A 21 -18.20 -15.86 2.23
CA GLY A 21 -19.50 -15.29 1.82
C GLY A 21 -20.56 -14.93 2.88
N GLY A 22 -20.84 -13.62 3.02
CA GLY A 22 -22.09 -13.13 3.61
C GLY A 22 -22.05 -11.63 3.94
N SER A 23 -22.84 -10.83 3.22
CA SER A 23 -23.00 -9.38 3.37
C SER A 23 -23.84 -9.01 4.60
N ASP A 24 -23.56 -7.87 5.21
CA ASP A 24 -24.57 -6.84 5.51
C ASP A 24 -23.90 -5.53 5.95
N GLY A 25 -24.43 -4.41 5.46
CA GLY A 25 -23.84 -3.08 5.57
C GLY A 25 -24.23 -2.32 6.84
N ASP A 26 -23.57 -1.19 7.09
CA ASP A 26 -24.29 0.01 7.52
C ASP A 26 -23.53 1.33 7.41
N SER A 27 -24.34 2.36 7.14
CA SER A 27 -24.27 3.79 7.46
C SER A 27 -22.95 4.58 7.31
N SER A 28 -22.91 5.44 6.28
CA SER A 28 -21.94 6.52 6.10
C SER A 28 -22.26 7.76 6.96
N TYR A 29 -21.30 8.21 7.76
CA TYR A 29 -21.30 9.50 8.45
C TYR A 29 -21.01 10.65 7.44
N GLN A 30 -21.92 11.62 7.31
CA GLN A 30 -21.70 12.84 6.51
C GLN A 30 -20.92 13.89 7.30
N GLY A 31 -19.61 14.00 7.06
CA GLY A 31 -18.79 15.14 7.47
C GLY A 31 -18.80 16.23 6.40
N LYS A 32 -18.79 17.51 6.80
CA LYS A 32 -18.67 18.66 5.89
C LYS A 32 -17.42 18.52 5.02
N ASP A 33 -17.58 18.66 3.70
CA ASP A 33 -16.48 18.60 2.73
C ASP A 33 -15.47 19.73 2.97
N VAL A 34 -14.45 19.45 3.77
CA VAL A 34 -13.24 20.28 3.83
C VAL A 34 -12.49 20.03 2.52
N GLN A 35 -12.33 21.07 1.69
CA GLN A 35 -11.41 21.03 0.55
C GLN A 35 -10.05 21.56 0.97
N LEU A 36 -9.01 20.77 0.72
CA LEU A 36 -7.61 21.11 0.97
C LEU A 36 -6.96 21.31 -0.39
N ASN A 37 -6.37 22.48 -0.60
CA ASN A 37 -5.58 22.76 -1.81
C ASN A 37 -4.12 22.34 -1.59
N GLU A 38 -3.92 21.06 -1.25
CA GLU A 38 -2.59 20.49 -0.97
C GLU A 38 -1.96 19.99 -2.26
N THR A 39 -0.76 20.49 -2.55
CA THR A 39 0.06 20.07 -3.69
C THR A 39 1.17 19.10 -3.27
N GLU A 40 1.36 18.89 -1.98
CA GLU A 40 2.37 17.99 -1.43
C GLU A 40 1.75 17.05 -0.41
N TRP A 41 2.12 15.79 -0.50
CA TRP A 41 1.73 14.74 0.42
C TRP A 41 2.94 13.89 0.76
N ALA A 42 2.97 13.25 1.91
CA ALA A 42 4.04 12.35 2.30
C ALA A 42 3.49 11.00 2.75
N SER A 43 4.14 9.92 2.35
CA SER A 43 3.94 8.59 2.92
C SER A 43 5.14 8.22 3.77
N TYR A 44 4.88 7.50 4.85
CA TYR A 44 5.87 7.02 5.80
C TYR A 44 5.73 5.52 5.92
N ALA A 45 6.85 4.80 5.83
CA ALA A 45 6.90 3.37 6.07
C ALA A 45 7.87 3.12 7.21
N SER A 46 7.36 2.52 8.30
CA SER A 46 8.21 2.05 9.39
C SER A 46 9.16 0.96 8.91
N ASN A 47 10.30 0.87 9.57
CA ASN A 47 11.21 -0.25 9.40
C ASN A 47 10.87 -1.39 10.38
N ASP A 48 11.58 -2.52 10.31
CA ASP A 48 11.52 -3.62 11.27
C ASP A 48 12.81 -3.75 12.11
N GLN A 49 13.69 -2.75 12.06
CA GLN A 49 15.05 -2.76 12.60
C GLN A 49 15.26 -1.69 13.67
N ALA A 50 15.47 -2.13 14.90
CA ALA A 50 15.65 -1.24 16.05
C ALA A 50 16.95 -0.41 16.03
N ASP A 51 17.91 -0.71 15.14
CA ASP A 51 19.19 -0.01 15.01
C ASP A 51 19.22 1.07 13.90
N ALA A 52 18.12 1.23 13.17
CA ALA A 52 17.92 2.23 12.15
C ALA A 52 18.20 3.67 12.63
N GLU A 53 18.55 4.57 11.71
CA GLU A 53 18.80 5.99 12.03
C GLU A 53 17.49 6.76 12.24
N ASN A 54 16.49 6.39 11.45
CA ASN A 54 15.19 7.02 11.36
C ASN A 54 14.10 5.98 11.64
N LEU A 55 13.02 6.36 12.33
CA LEU A 55 11.85 5.50 12.51
C LEU A 55 11.21 5.10 11.17
N PHE A 56 11.33 5.96 10.17
CA PHE A 56 10.61 5.84 8.91
C PHE A 56 11.52 5.99 7.71
N THR A 57 11.09 5.39 6.61
CA THR A 57 11.39 5.92 5.28
C THR A 57 10.28 6.89 4.88
N LYS A 58 10.65 8.04 4.29
CA LYS A 58 9.72 9.04 3.79
C LYS A 58 9.76 9.14 2.28
N ILE A 59 8.58 9.10 1.67
CA ILE A 59 8.38 9.35 0.23
C ILE A 59 7.41 10.51 0.08
N LYS A 60 7.87 11.56 -0.60
CA LYS A 60 7.07 12.74 -0.90
C LYS A 60 6.42 12.60 -2.28
N PHE A 61 5.16 13.00 -2.34
CA PHE A 61 4.35 13.15 -3.53
C PHE A 61 4.18 14.64 -3.81
N THR A 62 4.55 15.08 -5.00
CA THR A 62 4.36 16.46 -5.44
C THR A 62 3.46 16.48 -6.66
N ILE A 63 2.41 17.30 -6.59
CA ILE A 63 1.47 17.55 -7.68
C ILE A 63 1.84 18.89 -8.32
N GLN A 64 2.25 18.86 -9.58
CA GLN A 64 2.56 20.07 -10.34
C GLN A 64 2.03 19.94 -11.76
N ASN A 65 1.25 20.92 -12.23
CA ASN A 65 0.69 20.93 -13.60
C ASN A 65 -0.06 19.64 -13.99
N ASN A 66 -0.86 19.09 -13.07
CA ASN A 66 -1.55 17.80 -13.21
C ASN A 66 -0.61 16.59 -13.39
N GLU A 67 0.66 16.72 -13.05
CA GLU A 67 1.60 15.60 -13.00
C GLU A 67 1.89 15.25 -11.55
N LEU A 68 1.99 13.94 -11.29
CA LEU A 68 2.34 13.39 -9.99
C LEU A 68 3.79 12.94 -10.01
N TYR A 69 4.57 13.47 -9.09
CA TYR A 69 5.98 13.16 -8.89
C TYR A 69 6.17 12.45 -7.56
N ILE A 70 7.09 11.49 -7.52
CA ILE A 70 7.53 10.85 -6.28
C ILE A 70 8.99 11.15 -6.01
N ASN A 71 9.31 11.49 -4.78
CA ASN A 71 10.67 11.75 -4.34
C ASN A 71 10.91 11.10 -2.97
N PRO A 72 11.80 10.10 -2.87
CA PRO A 72 12.30 9.67 -1.57
C PRO A 72 13.06 10.83 -0.92
N GLU A 73 12.70 11.18 0.31
CA GLU A 73 13.40 12.25 1.03
C GLU A 73 14.48 11.69 1.94
N TYR A 74 14.17 10.61 2.66
CA TYR A 74 15.13 9.88 3.49
C TYR A 74 14.66 8.45 3.70
N LEU A 75 15.62 7.55 3.96
CA LEU A 75 15.35 6.16 4.30
C LEU A 75 15.49 5.95 5.80
N ALA A 76 14.83 4.91 6.31
CA ALA A 76 14.98 4.47 7.69
C ALA A 76 16.45 4.17 8.03
N ASN A 77 17.13 3.49 7.09
CA ASN A 77 18.55 3.18 7.14
C ASN A 77 19.32 4.07 6.15
N ALA A 78 20.13 5.01 6.64
CA ALA A 78 20.82 5.96 5.77
C ALA A 78 21.91 5.34 4.88
N THR A 79 22.35 4.11 5.17
CA THR A 79 23.28 3.36 4.31
C THR A 79 22.59 2.70 3.12
N ASP A 80 21.27 2.62 3.12
CA ASP A 80 20.53 2.00 2.03
C ASP A 80 20.59 2.89 0.79
N VAL A 81 20.76 2.26 -0.37
CA VAL A 81 20.65 2.95 -1.67
C VAL A 81 19.21 2.89 -2.10
N PHE A 82 18.59 4.05 -2.26
CA PHE A 82 17.24 4.11 -2.79
C PHE A 82 17.22 3.71 -4.27
N ASP A 83 16.47 2.67 -4.56
CA ASP A 83 16.17 2.24 -5.92
C ASP A 83 14.71 2.55 -6.24
N ILE A 84 14.49 3.38 -7.26
CA ILE A 84 13.16 3.80 -7.68
C ILE A 84 12.31 2.61 -8.18
N SER A 85 12.95 1.53 -8.63
CA SER A 85 12.25 0.30 -9.01
C SER A 85 11.69 -0.47 -7.81
N GLN A 86 12.18 -0.19 -6.58
CA GLN A 86 11.66 -0.82 -5.37
C GLN A 86 10.38 -0.16 -4.84
N VAL A 87 10.05 1.03 -5.35
CA VAL A 87 8.88 1.80 -4.92
C VAL A 87 7.80 1.94 -5.96
N ALA A 88 8.09 1.76 -7.24
CA ALA A 88 7.10 1.92 -8.29
C ALA A 88 6.98 0.63 -9.11
N SER A 89 5.77 0.11 -9.15
CA SER A 89 5.43 -1.01 -10.02
C SER A 89 5.52 -0.61 -11.49
N TYR A 90 5.80 -1.61 -12.32
CA TYR A 90 5.52 -1.59 -13.75
C TYR A 90 4.11 -2.13 -13.96
N TYR A 91 3.38 -1.54 -14.91
CA TYR A 91 2.05 -1.99 -15.29
C TYR A 91 2.01 -2.38 -16.76
N VAL A 92 1.43 -3.55 -17.05
CA VAL A 92 1.23 -4.03 -18.41
C VAL A 92 -0.26 -4.16 -18.66
N THR A 93 -0.78 -3.55 -19.71
CA THR A 93 -2.15 -3.79 -20.20
C THR A 93 -2.11 -4.66 -21.44
N ALA A 94 -3.27 -4.93 -22.04
CA ALA A 94 -3.33 -5.61 -23.32
C ALA A 94 -2.59 -4.86 -24.45
N ASN A 95 -2.42 -3.54 -24.33
CA ASN A 95 -1.93 -2.68 -25.40
C ASN A 95 -0.66 -1.88 -25.06
N SER A 96 -0.35 -1.73 -23.77
CA SER A 96 0.59 -0.72 -23.31
C SER A 96 1.44 -1.18 -22.13
N PHE A 97 2.58 -0.53 -21.99
CA PHE A 97 3.50 -0.68 -20.86
C PHE A 97 3.63 0.67 -20.14
N TYR A 98 3.63 0.61 -18.83
CA TYR A 98 3.75 1.73 -17.92
C TYR A 98 4.86 1.44 -16.92
N GLU A 99 5.66 2.46 -16.65
CA GLU A 99 6.77 2.40 -15.70
C GLU A 99 6.92 3.75 -15.04
N ILE A 100 7.71 3.84 -13.98
CA ILE A 100 8.12 5.14 -13.47
C ILE A 100 9.17 5.77 -14.38
N SER A 101 9.18 7.11 -14.49
CA SER A 101 10.26 7.79 -15.19
C SER A 101 11.60 7.52 -14.51
N THR A 102 12.61 7.11 -15.28
CA THR A 102 13.99 6.97 -14.80
C THR A 102 14.72 8.32 -14.69
N LEU A 103 14.14 9.41 -15.24
CA LEU A 103 14.70 10.75 -15.18
C LEU A 103 14.20 11.47 -13.92
N LYS A 104 15.12 11.71 -12.97
CA LYS A 104 14.83 12.52 -11.79
C LYS A 104 14.82 14.02 -12.13
N THR A 105 13.73 14.71 -11.81
CA THR A 105 13.64 16.18 -11.85
C THR A 105 14.01 16.80 -10.49
N GLN A 106 13.98 18.12 -10.36
CA GLN A 106 14.18 18.79 -9.07
C GLN A 106 13.13 18.40 -8.01
N ILE A 107 11.92 18.02 -8.43
CA ILE A 107 10.80 17.68 -7.54
C ILE A 107 10.54 16.17 -7.42
N GLY A 108 11.26 15.34 -8.18
CA GLY A 108 11.14 13.88 -8.12
C GLY A 108 11.07 13.20 -9.49
N TYR A 109 10.77 11.91 -9.46
CA TYR A 109 10.53 11.08 -10.63
C TYR A 109 9.05 11.17 -11.02
N LYS A 110 8.77 11.38 -12.31
CA LYS A 110 7.38 11.42 -12.78
C LYS A 110 6.75 10.03 -12.66
N PHE A 111 5.72 9.93 -11.83
CA PHE A 111 4.96 8.69 -11.61
C PHE A 111 3.74 8.60 -12.51
N GLY A 112 3.09 9.73 -12.81
CA GLY A 112 1.89 9.72 -13.64
C GLY A 112 1.30 11.10 -13.91
N THR A 113 0.15 11.10 -14.58
CA THR A 113 -0.67 12.28 -14.86
C THR A 113 -1.99 12.15 -14.12
N LEU A 114 -2.35 13.17 -13.34
CA LEU A 114 -3.66 13.27 -12.70
C LEU A 114 -4.70 13.70 -13.72
N ILE A 115 -5.71 12.86 -13.90
CA ILE A 115 -6.93 13.18 -14.64
C ILE A 115 -7.87 14.02 -13.75
N SER A 116 -7.95 13.67 -12.47
CA SER A 116 -8.65 14.45 -11.46
C SER A 116 -8.08 14.20 -10.06
N GLN A 117 -8.24 15.18 -9.19
CA GLN A 117 -7.80 15.14 -7.81
C GLN A 117 -8.80 15.88 -6.92
N SER A 118 -9.20 15.24 -5.83
CA SER A 118 -9.86 15.83 -4.68
C SER A 118 -9.32 15.18 -3.40
N ASN A 119 -9.80 15.64 -2.25
CA ASN A 119 -9.49 15.02 -0.96
C ASN A 119 -10.02 13.59 -0.82
N SER A 120 -10.98 13.18 -1.64
CA SER A 120 -11.64 11.87 -1.54
C SER A 120 -11.34 10.95 -2.72
N LYS A 121 -10.70 11.46 -3.79
CA LYS A 121 -10.51 10.70 -5.01
C LYS A 121 -9.38 11.23 -5.87
N TRP A 122 -8.43 10.37 -6.23
CA TRP A 122 -7.41 10.64 -7.24
C TRP A 122 -7.63 9.70 -8.43
N VAL A 123 -7.56 10.23 -9.65
CA VAL A 123 -7.57 9.43 -10.88
C VAL A 123 -6.27 9.70 -11.63
N ILE A 124 -5.46 8.66 -11.79
CA ILE A 124 -4.08 8.75 -12.29
C ILE A 124 -3.95 7.86 -13.53
N THR A 125 -3.34 8.38 -14.58
CA THR A 125 -2.72 7.57 -15.62
C THR A 125 -1.24 7.43 -15.28
N PRO A 126 -0.74 6.21 -15.00
CA PRO A 126 0.69 6.01 -14.74
C PRO A 126 1.57 6.52 -15.88
N TYR A 127 2.83 6.83 -15.59
CA TYR A 127 3.77 7.26 -16.61
C TYR A 127 4.00 6.14 -17.62
N SER A 128 4.13 6.52 -18.89
CA SER A 128 4.47 5.60 -19.97
C SER A 128 5.46 6.30 -20.90
N PRO A 129 6.61 5.68 -21.20
CA PRO A 129 7.57 6.22 -22.16
C PRO A 129 6.99 6.40 -23.56
N THR A 130 5.95 5.63 -23.90
CA THR A 130 5.24 5.71 -25.19
C THR A 130 4.01 6.60 -25.14
N ASN A 131 3.79 7.31 -24.02
CA ASN A 131 2.64 8.21 -23.80
C ASN A 131 1.29 7.48 -23.92
N ALA A 132 1.23 6.22 -23.50
CA ALA A 132 0.00 5.45 -23.38
C ALA A 132 -0.95 6.06 -22.34
N LYS A 133 -2.27 5.90 -22.56
CA LYS A 133 -3.33 6.50 -21.73
C LYS A 133 -4.53 5.58 -21.46
N ASP A 134 -4.44 4.31 -21.86
CA ASP A 134 -5.52 3.35 -21.71
C ASP A 134 -5.71 2.88 -20.26
N LEU A 135 -4.66 2.95 -19.43
CA LEU A 135 -4.73 2.64 -18.00
C LEU A 135 -5.06 3.90 -17.18
N GLN A 136 -6.06 3.77 -16.33
CA GLN A 136 -6.44 4.75 -15.31
C GLN A 136 -6.65 4.01 -13.99
N LEU A 137 -5.85 4.39 -13.00
CA LEU A 137 -5.98 3.95 -11.62
C LEU A 137 -6.80 5.00 -10.86
N THR A 138 -7.78 4.56 -10.11
CA THR A 138 -8.65 5.39 -9.29
C THR A 138 -8.49 4.99 -7.84
N GLU A 139 -7.97 5.92 -7.04
CA GLU A 139 -7.79 5.79 -5.60
C GLU A 139 -8.85 6.61 -4.87
N ASN A 140 -9.57 6.01 -3.94
CA ASN A 140 -10.54 6.72 -3.10
C ASN A 140 -10.04 6.81 -1.66
N PHE A 141 -10.30 7.94 -1.04
CA PHE A 141 -9.77 8.28 0.28
C PHE A 141 -10.87 8.79 1.22
N GLU A 142 -10.62 8.57 2.50
CA GLU A 142 -11.23 9.33 3.59
C GLU A 142 -10.24 10.38 4.09
N LEU A 143 -10.72 11.62 4.27
CA LEU A 143 -9.95 12.69 4.87
C LEU A 143 -10.11 12.64 6.40
N VAL A 144 -8.99 12.47 7.10
CA VAL A 144 -8.96 12.38 8.57
C VAL A 144 -8.31 13.64 9.15
N ASP A 145 -9.01 14.33 10.04
CA ASP A 145 -8.43 15.41 10.86
C ASP A 145 -7.55 14.80 11.95
N LEU A 146 -6.28 15.15 11.96
CA LEU A 146 -5.30 14.63 12.90
C LEU A 146 -5.09 15.52 14.14
N ALA A 147 -5.66 16.72 14.19
CA ALA A 147 -5.34 17.69 15.24
C ALA A 147 -5.49 17.10 16.67
N SER A 148 -4.40 17.19 17.44
CA SER A 148 -4.27 16.65 18.81
C SER A 148 -4.36 15.12 18.95
N LYS A 149 -4.46 14.38 17.84
CA LYS A 149 -4.42 12.91 17.87
C LYS A 149 -2.99 12.41 18.09
N PRO A 150 -2.79 11.24 18.73
CA PRO A 150 -1.47 10.65 18.94
C PRO A 150 -0.77 10.34 17.62
N MET A 151 0.49 10.72 17.48
CA MET A 151 1.24 10.48 16.23
C MET A 151 1.38 8.98 15.92
N SER A 152 1.85 8.20 16.90
CA SER A 152 2.16 6.79 16.67
C SER A 152 0.95 5.97 16.20
N GLU A 153 -0.24 6.29 16.68
CA GLU A 153 -1.45 5.55 16.34
C GLU A 153 -1.90 5.74 14.88
N TYR A 154 -1.52 6.83 14.20
CA TYR A 154 -2.01 7.11 12.84
C TYR A 154 -0.93 6.96 11.76
N ILE A 155 0.35 6.87 12.13
CA ILE A 155 1.47 6.65 11.20
C ILE A 155 1.69 5.16 10.94
N ASP A 156 1.87 4.40 12.02
CA ASP A 156 1.97 2.94 12.01
C ASP A 156 1.22 2.42 13.23
N THR A 157 -0.02 2.04 12.96
CA THR A 157 -0.95 1.67 14.02
C THR A 157 -0.60 0.32 14.60
N PHE A 158 -0.10 -0.59 13.76
CA PHE A 158 0.26 -1.93 14.20
C PHE A 158 1.41 -1.85 15.20
N SER A 159 2.50 -1.16 14.85
CA SER A 159 3.65 -0.99 15.75
C SER A 159 3.27 -0.22 17.02
N HIS A 160 2.33 0.73 16.95
CA HIS A 160 1.80 1.41 18.13
C HIS A 160 1.18 0.42 19.12
N TYR A 161 0.20 -0.38 18.70
CA TYR A 161 -0.49 -1.28 19.63
C TYR A 161 0.40 -2.45 20.05
N SER A 162 1.22 -2.97 19.13
CA SER A 162 2.14 -4.07 19.39
C SER A 162 3.25 -3.71 20.37
N GLY A 163 3.71 -2.45 20.37
CA GLY A 163 4.66 -1.94 21.36
C GLY A 163 4.04 -1.67 22.74
N LEU A 164 2.74 -1.35 22.81
CA LEU A 164 2.04 -1.13 24.07
C LEU A 164 1.70 -2.41 24.83
N ASN A 165 1.50 -3.53 24.13
CA ASN A 165 1.04 -4.79 24.72
C ASN A 165 2.06 -5.95 24.61
N ASP A 166 3.32 -5.63 24.26
CA ASP A 166 4.41 -6.58 24.02
C ASP A 166 3.99 -7.74 23.08
N ALA A 167 3.06 -7.50 22.12
CA ALA A 167 2.77 -8.41 21.01
C ALA A 167 3.77 -8.23 19.85
N GLY A 168 4.53 -7.14 19.87
CA GLY A 168 5.53 -6.80 18.87
C GLY A 168 6.95 -7.20 19.24
N GLY A 169 7.85 -6.96 18.30
CA GLY A 169 9.29 -7.08 18.49
C GLY A 169 9.91 -5.87 19.18
N THR A 170 11.24 -5.84 19.25
CA THR A 170 12.00 -4.72 19.81
C THR A 170 11.72 -3.39 19.10
N PHE A 171 11.48 -3.43 17.79
CA PHE A 171 11.13 -2.24 17.02
C PHE A 171 9.80 -1.63 17.47
N ASP A 172 8.74 -2.42 17.61
CA ASP A 172 7.41 -1.91 17.97
C ASP A 172 7.41 -1.17 19.32
N LYS A 173 8.18 -1.70 20.27
CA LYS A 173 8.40 -1.06 21.57
C LYS A 173 9.15 0.26 21.41
N LEU A 174 10.26 0.27 20.68
CA LEU A 174 11.04 1.48 20.39
C LEU A 174 10.19 2.56 19.72
N TYR A 175 9.41 2.17 18.71
CA TYR A 175 8.47 3.02 17.99
C TYR A 175 7.45 3.68 18.95
N SER A 176 6.80 2.86 19.75
CA SER A 176 5.79 3.31 20.71
C SER A 176 6.36 4.24 21.78
N ASP A 177 7.54 3.93 22.30
CA ASP A 177 8.22 4.72 23.31
C ASP A 177 8.73 6.06 22.75
N THR A 178 9.29 6.07 21.54
CA THR A 178 9.83 7.29 20.90
C THR A 178 8.75 8.32 20.63
N LEU A 179 7.58 7.87 20.17
CA LEU A 179 6.45 8.74 19.82
C LEU A 179 5.47 8.97 20.98
N LYS A 180 5.79 8.46 22.17
CA LYS A 180 4.92 8.55 23.34
C LYS A 180 4.64 10.01 23.73
N GLY A 181 3.35 10.35 23.79
CA GLY A 181 2.90 11.70 24.15
C GLY A 181 3.03 12.74 23.02
N GLN A 182 3.56 12.36 21.85
CA GLN A 182 3.60 13.23 20.69
C GLN A 182 2.24 13.25 19.99
N THR A 183 1.77 14.43 19.64
CA THR A 183 0.46 14.63 18.97
C THR A 183 0.59 15.56 17.78
N PHE A 184 -0.29 15.38 16.80
CA PHE A 184 -0.30 16.22 15.62
C PHE A 184 -0.76 17.65 15.93
N PRO A 185 -0.10 18.69 15.38
CA PRO A 185 -0.53 20.07 15.53
C PRO A 185 -1.83 20.36 14.76
N LYS A 186 -2.48 21.48 15.07
CA LYS A 186 -3.67 21.95 14.34
C LYS A 186 -3.35 22.14 12.86
N GLY A 187 -4.28 21.70 11.98
CA GLY A 187 -4.10 21.76 10.52
C GLY A 187 -3.40 20.54 9.93
N SER A 188 -3.12 19.53 10.76
CA SER A 188 -2.67 18.22 10.32
C SER A 188 -3.84 17.40 9.80
N TYR A 189 -3.72 16.88 8.58
CA TYR A 189 -4.69 15.99 7.96
C TYR A 189 -3.97 14.82 7.31
N CYS A 190 -4.68 13.70 7.17
CA CYS A 190 -4.24 12.60 6.33
C CYS A 190 -5.34 12.10 5.39
N LEU A 191 -4.92 11.42 4.33
CA LEU A 191 -5.78 10.58 3.50
C LEU A 191 -5.58 9.13 3.93
N ARG A 192 -6.69 8.46 4.25
CA ARG A 192 -6.74 7.01 4.42
C ARG A 192 -7.32 6.38 3.17
N GLY A 193 -6.57 5.49 2.51
CA GLY A 193 -7.09 4.73 1.37
C GLY A 193 -8.29 3.89 1.77
N THR A 194 -9.36 3.94 0.97
CA THR A 194 -10.61 3.19 1.24
C THR A 194 -10.89 2.15 0.17
N SER A 195 -10.53 2.44 -1.08
CA SER A 195 -10.67 1.51 -2.19
C SER A 195 -9.85 1.96 -3.39
N SER A 196 -9.51 1.01 -4.25
CA SER A 196 -8.82 1.25 -5.51
C SER A 196 -9.57 0.55 -6.64
N SER A 197 -9.49 1.13 -7.83
CA SER A 197 -10.12 0.54 -9.02
C SER A 197 -9.40 0.94 -10.29
N THR A 198 -9.58 0.15 -11.33
CA THR A 198 -8.99 0.37 -12.65
C THR A 198 -10.06 0.34 -13.75
N ASN A 199 -9.85 1.14 -14.79
CA ASN A 199 -10.70 1.16 -15.98
C ASN A 199 -10.41 0.00 -16.97
N THR A 200 -9.30 -0.72 -16.80
CA THR A 200 -8.88 -1.82 -17.68
C THR A 200 -8.11 -2.88 -16.89
N SER A 201 -8.15 -4.13 -17.34
CA SER A 201 -7.33 -5.18 -16.72
C SER A 201 -5.84 -4.93 -16.98
N TYR A 202 -5.01 -5.23 -15.99
CA TYR A 202 -3.56 -5.04 -16.08
C TYR A 202 -2.82 -6.09 -15.24
N PHE A 203 -1.55 -6.29 -15.58
CA PHE A 203 -0.58 -7.01 -14.77
C PHE A 203 0.33 -5.99 -14.08
N GLU A 204 0.59 -6.19 -12.80
CA GLU A 204 1.43 -5.34 -11.97
C GLU A 204 2.63 -6.13 -11.48
N SER A 205 3.82 -5.56 -11.57
CA SER A 205 5.02 -6.17 -11.00
C SER A 205 5.98 -5.14 -10.43
N ASN A 206 6.61 -5.50 -9.32
CA ASN A 206 7.69 -4.76 -8.68
C ASN A 206 9.06 -5.43 -8.89
N ASP A 207 9.12 -6.45 -9.74
CA ASP A 207 10.27 -7.34 -9.79
C ASP A 207 10.47 -7.93 -11.19
N PHE A 208 11.70 -7.83 -11.70
CA PHE A 208 12.13 -8.53 -12.92
C PHE A 208 12.76 -9.89 -12.61
N ASN A 209 12.50 -10.45 -11.43
CA ASN A 209 12.91 -11.81 -11.12
C ASN A 209 12.39 -12.79 -12.17
N THR A 210 13.32 -13.38 -12.92
CA THR A 210 13.03 -14.36 -13.95
C THR A 210 12.84 -15.73 -13.31
N ILE A 211 11.73 -16.39 -13.62
CA ILE A 211 11.51 -17.80 -13.29
C ILE A 211 11.74 -18.67 -14.52
N ASP A 212 12.23 -19.88 -14.33
CA ASP A 212 12.43 -20.87 -15.40
C ASP A 212 11.11 -21.29 -16.08
N SER A 213 10.06 -21.58 -15.31
CA SER A 213 8.74 -21.93 -15.85
C SER A 213 7.57 -21.73 -14.87
N PRO A 214 6.32 -21.63 -15.38
CA PRO A 214 5.12 -21.57 -14.53
C PRO A 214 4.96 -22.79 -13.62
N GLU A 215 5.33 -23.98 -14.08
CA GLU A 215 5.31 -25.20 -13.26
C GLU A 215 6.25 -25.12 -12.06
N SER A 216 7.43 -24.53 -12.21
CA SER A 216 8.38 -24.38 -11.10
C SER A 216 7.89 -23.42 -10.02
N TYR A 217 7.06 -22.44 -10.40
CA TYR A 217 6.52 -21.44 -9.48
C TYR A 217 5.23 -21.89 -8.80
N PHE A 218 4.23 -22.30 -9.58
CA PHE A 218 2.91 -22.65 -9.06
C PHE A 218 2.81 -24.13 -8.65
N GLY A 219 3.67 -24.99 -9.19
CA GLY A 219 3.49 -26.43 -9.17
C GLY A 219 2.59 -26.91 -10.32
N SER A 220 2.77 -28.18 -10.68
CA SER A 220 2.06 -28.81 -11.79
C SER A 220 0.54 -28.79 -11.57
N GLY A 221 -0.20 -28.14 -12.48
CA GLY A 221 -1.66 -28.11 -12.48
C GLY A 221 -2.30 -27.07 -11.56
N ASN A 222 -1.51 -26.22 -10.89
CA ASN A 222 -2.00 -25.20 -9.95
C ASN A 222 -2.19 -23.82 -10.57
N TYR A 223 -2.16 -23.73 -11.90
CA TYR A 223 -2.35 -22.48 -12.62
C TYR A 223 -3.30 -22.65 -13.81
N ASN A 224 -3.92 -21.55 -14.24
CA ASN A 224 -4.67 -21.43 -15.48
C ASN A 224 -3.87 -20.62 -16.49
N THR A 225 -3.99 -20.96 -17.78
CA THR A 225 -3.36 -20.18 -18.87
C THR A 225 -4.38 -19.25 -19.51
N SER A 226 -3.96 -18.02 -19.79
CA SER A 226 -4.72 -16.96 -20.45
C SER A 226 -3.78 -16.10 -21.30
N LYS A 227 -4.26 -14.94 -21.74
CA LYS A 227 -3.47 -13.91 -22.41
C LYS A 227 -3.79 -12.52 -21.87
N LEU A 228 -2.78 -11.67 -21.83
CA LEU A 228 -2.91 -10.22 -21.67
C LEU A 228 -2.41 -9.56 -22.94
N GLY A 229 -3.33 -9.20 -23.84
CA GLY A 229 -2.97 -8.79 -25.19
C GLY A 229 -2.24 -9.93 -25.93
N ASN A 230 -1.00 -9.65 -26.34
CA ASN A 230 -0.15 -10.64 -27.02
C ASN A 230 0.72 -11.47 -26.06
N TYR A 231 0.72 -11.18 -24.77
CA TYR A 231 1.55 -11.86 -23.78
C TYR A 231 0.84 -13.09 -23.20
N PRO A 232 1.49 -14.27 -23.17
CA PRO A 232 1.02 -15.40 -22.38
C PRO A 232 0.93 -15.02 -20.90
N LEU A 233 -0.20 -15.32 -20.26
CA LEU A 233 -0.48 -15.02 -18.87
C LEU A 233 -0.80 -16.32 -18.13
N TYR A 234 -0.17 -16.54 -16.98
CA TYR A 234 -0.36 -17.71 -16.13
C TYR A 234 -0.87 -17.25 -14.78
N LEU A 235 -2.06 -17.71 -14.39
CA LEU A 235 -2.76 -17.25 -13.20
C LEU A 235 -2.83 -18.36 -12.17
N SER A 236 -2.49 -18.06 -10.92
CA SER A 236 -2.71 -18.99 -9.81
C SER A 236 -4.18 -19.44 -9.74
N LYS A 237 -4.40 -20.72 -9.42
CA LYS A 237 -5.72 -21.22 -9.04
C LYS A 237 -6.10 -20.87 -7.61
N GLU A 238 -5.10 -20.61 -6.77
CA GLU A 238 -5.30 -20.03 -5.46
C GLU A 238 -5.56 -18.54 -5.67
N THR A 239 -6.84 -18.17 -5.59
CA THR A 239 -7.26 -16.77 -5.68
C THR A 239 -7.43 -16.23 -4.28
N ASP A 240 -6.71 -15.18 -3.94
CA ASP A 240 -7.07 -14.37 -2.78
C ASP A 240 -8.22 -13.43 -3.21
N PRO A 241 -9.40 -13.49 -2.56
CA PRO A 241 -10.57 -12.72 -2.96
C PRO A 241 -10.39 -11.20 -2.93
N ASN A 242 -9.38 -10.67 -2.24
CA ASN A 242 -9.21 -9.21 -2.07
C ASN A 242 -8.05 -8.61 -2.87
N TYR A 243 -7.24 -9.45 -3.53
CA TYR A 243 -6.05 -8.98 -4.23
C TYR A 243 -6.10 -9.33 -5.73
N GLY A 244 -5.11 -8.81 -6.46
CA GLY A 244 -4.81 -9.32 -7.78
C GLY A 244 -4.57 -10.84 -7.71
N THR A 245 -4.85 -11.54 -8.80
CA THR A 245 -4.50 -12.95 -8.88
C THR A 245 -3.01 -13.06 -9.11
N THR A 246 -2.27 -13.69 -8.20
CA THR A 246 -0.84 -13.97 -8.41
C THR A 246 -0.63 -14.60 -9.79
N ALA A 247 0.28 -14.01 -10.54
CA ALA A 247 0.43 -14.26 -11.95
C ALA A 247 1.89 -14.29 -12.41
N LEU A 248 2.13 -15.02 -13.50
CA LEU A 248 3.33 -14.86 -14.31
C LEU A 248 2.95 -14.33 -15.68
N LEU A 249 3.64 -13.29 -16.12
CA LEU A 249 3.50 -12.73 -17.46
C LEU A 249 4.75 -13.07 -18.28
N ASN A 250 4.58 -13.69 -19.44
CA ASN A 250 5.70 -14.01 -20.32
C ASN A 250 5.94 -12.87 -21.33
N ILE A 251 7.12 -12.26 -21.26
CA ILE A 251 7.59 -11.22 -22.20
C ILE A 251 8.92 -11.70 -22.78
N GLU A 252 8.98 -11.90 -24.10
CA GLU A 252 10.21 -12.29 -24.82
C GLU A 252 10.94 -13.54 -24.27
N ASN A 253 10.17 -14.51 -23.74
CA ASN A 253 10.63 -15.74 -23.06
C ASN A 253 11.14 -15.56 -21.62
N GLU A 254 10.97 -14.38 -21.03
CA GLU A 254 11.18 -14.14 -19.60
C GLU A 254 9.83 -14.10 -18.86
N TYR A 255 9.77 -14.73 -17.69
CA TYR A 255 8.59 -14.74 -16.84
C TYR A 255 8.73 -13.68 -15.74
N LEU A 256 7.87 -12.66 -15.80
CA LEU A 256 7.74 -11.66 -14.75
C LEU A 256 6.76 -12.15 -13.69
N ILE A 257 7.12 -12.00 -12.42
CA ILE A 257 6.28 -12.31 -11.28
C ILE A 257 5.48 -11.07 -10.90
N GLY A 258 4.18 -11.23 -10.67
CA GLY A 258 3.36 -10.11 -10.28
C GLY A 258 1.92 -10.52 -10.01
N ASP A 259 1.03 -9.54 -10.07
CA ASP A 259 -0.38 -9.71 -9.78
C ASP A 259 -1.22 -9.25 -10.97
N TYR A 260 -2.23 -10.04 -11.32
CA TYR A 260 -3.17 -9.70 -12.38
C TYR A 260 -4.46 -9.13 -11.78
N HIS A 261 -4.77 -7.91 -12.19
CA HIS A 261 -5.96 -7.19 -11.78
C HIS A 261 -6.96 -7.12 -12.93
N ARG A 262 -8.21 -7.50 -12.65
CA ARG A 262 -9.31 -7.32 -13.61
C ARG A 262 -9.80 -5.88 -13.56
N GLN A 263 -10.39 -5.43 -14.66
CA GLN A 263 -11.16 -4.18 -14.69
C GLN A 263 -12.19 -4.13 -13.54
N GLY A 264 -12.28 -2.98 -12.87
CA GLY A 264 -13.18 -2.76 -11.75
C GLY A 264 -12.42 -2.51 -10.44
N VAL A 265 -13.03 -2.89 -9.32
CA VAL A 265 -12.43 -2.75 -7.99
C VAL A 265 -11.25 -3.69 -7.86
N THR A 266 -10.10 -3.15 -7.46
CA THR A 266 -8.86 -3.89 -7.22
C THR A 266 -8.54 -4.00 -5.73
N TYR A 267 -9.19 -3.18 -4.90
CA TYR A 267 -9.00 -3.16 -3.44
C TYR A 267 -10.21 -2.53 -2.73
N SER A 268 -10.52 -3.01 -1.52
CA SER A 268 -11.58 -2.50 -0.64
C SER A 268 -11.20 -2.65 0.84
N LEU A 269 -10.99 -1.53 1.55
CA LEU A 269 -10.63 -1.54 2.97
C LEU A 269 -11.69 -2.22 3.85
N SER A 270 -12.98 -2.01 3.53
CA SER A 270 -14.07 -2.62 4.31
C SER A 270 -14.11 -4.13 4.13
N SER A 271 -13.76 -4.63 2.95
CA SER A 271 -13.66 -6.06 2.67
C SER A 271 -12.50 -6.67 3.45
N ASP A 272 -11.34 -6.03 3.45
CA ASP A 272 -10.18 -6.50 4.22
C ASP A 272 -10.48 -6.55 5.71
N ILE A 273 -11.02 -5.47 6.29
CA ILE A 273 -11.43 -5.47 7.71
C ILE A 273 -12.42 -6.61 8.01
N GLN A 274 -13.37 -6.89 7.12
CA GLN A 274 -14.31 -7.98 7.31
C GLN A 274 -13.60 -9.34 7.31
N ASN A 275 -12.71 -9.60 6.34
CA ASN A 275 -11.99 -10.87 6.26
C ASN A 275 -11.08 -11.09 7.45
N GLU A 276 -10.35 -10.06 7.87
CA GLU A 276 -9.49 -10.13 9.06
C GLU A 276 -10.28 -10.36 10.35
N ARG A 277 -11.52 -9.85 10.43
CA ARG A 277 -12.43 -10.15 11.54
C ARG A 277 -12.96 -11.59 11.50
N GLU A 278 -13.16 -12.18 10.33
CA GLU A 278 -13.51 -13.60 10.24
C GLU A 278 -12.32 -14.47 10.66
N ILE A 279 -11.09 -14.16 10.23
CA ILE A 279 -9.86 -14.83 10.69
C ILE A 279 -9.75 -14.74 12.22
N LEU A 280 -10.00 -13.57 12.81
CA LEU A 280 -10.01 -13.40 14.26
C LEU A 280 -11.03 -14.32 14.95
N LYS A 281 -12.24 -14.46 14.40
CA LYS A 281 -13.25 -15.38 14.95
C LYS A 281 -12.82 -16.83 14.86
N GLU A 282 -12.17 -17.22 13.76
CA GLU A 282 -11.63 -18.57 13.58
C GLU A 282 -10.58 -18.88 14.66
N LEU A 283 -9.59 -18.00 14.81
CA LEU A 283 -8.55 -18.10 15.86
C LEU A 283 -9.15 -18.22 17.27
N GLN A 284 -10.20 -17.43 17.56
CA GLN A 284 -10.89 -17.47 18.85
C GLN A 284 -11.72 -18.75 19.06
N SER A 285 -12.11 -19.43 17.98
CA SER A 285 -12.93 -20.65 18.02
C SER A 285 -12.12 -21.94 18.13
N GLU A 286 -10.79 -21.85 18.02
CA GLU A 286 -9.90 -23.01 18.11
C GLU A 286 -10.03 -23.73 19.46
N PRO A 287 -9.82 -25.06 19.53
CA PRO A 287 -9.88 -25.80 20.80
C PRO A 287 -8.88 -25.31 21.86
N THR A 288 -7.80 -24.66 21.44
CA THR A 288 -6.78 -24.06 22.32
C THR A 288 -6.30 -22.76 21.69
N PRO A 289 -7.05 -21.66 21.87
CA PRO A 289 -6.75 -20.40 21.19
C PRO A 289 -5.39 -19.84 21.63
N ASP A 290 -4.55 -19.47 20.67
CA ASP A 290 -3.28 -18.79 20.94
C ASP A 290 -3.52 -17.29 21.19
N ALA A 291 -3.37 -16.89 22.45
CA ALA A 291 -3.54 -15.50 22.87
C ALA A 291 -2.59 -14.51 22.16
N TYR A 292 -1.41 -14.96 21.73
CA TYR A 292 -0.49 -14.13 20.96
C TYR A 292 -1.05 -13.88 19.55
N GLN A 293 -1.48 -14.94 18.85
CA GLN A 293 -2.04 -14.81 17.49
C GLN A 293 -3.32 -13.97 17.48
N ILE A 294 -4.21 -14.18 18.45
CA ILE A 294 -5.41 -13.35 18.63
C ILE A 294 -5.03 -11.88 18.79
N ARG A 295 -4.07 -11.57 19.66
CA ARG A 295 -3.66 -10.18 19.92
C ARG A 295 -2.95 -9.53 18.73
N PHE A 296 -2.14 -10.31 18.00
CA PHE A 296 -1.54 -9.87 16.75
C PHE A 296 -2.62 -9.51 15.72
N GLN A 297 -3.60 -10.38 15.55
CA GLN A 297 -4.73 -10.18 14.63
C GLN A 297 -5.59 -8.98 15.03
N GLU A 298 -5.87 -8.78 16.32
CA GLU A 298 -6.56 -7.59 16.83
C GLU A 298 -5.80 -6.29 16.55
N ASN A 299 -4.47 -6.30 16.70
CA ASN A 299 -3.62 -5.16 16.38
C ASN A 299 -3.62 -4.86 14.88
N TYR A 300 -3.65 -5.89 14.04
CA TYR A 300 -3.74 -5.76 12.59
C TYR A 300 -5.10 -5.18 12.14
N ILE A 301 -6.23 -5.64 12.69
CA ILE A 301 -7.53 -5.04 12.40
C ILE A 301 -7.54 -3.55 12.79
N LYS A 302 -6.96 -3.19 13.93
CA LYS A 302 -6.84 -1.78 14.34
C LYS A 302 -6.02 -0.95 13.36
N SER A 303 -4.99 -1.51 12.72
CA SER A 303 -4.22 -0.78 11.73
C SER A 303 -5.02 -0.47 10.48
N LEU A 304 -5.75 -1.45 9.96
CA LEU A 304 -6.70 -1.22 8.87
C LEU A 304 -7.75 -0.14 9.23
N GLU A 305 -8.20 -0.10 10.48
CA GLU A 305 -9.21 0.84 10.94
C GLU A 305 -8.72 2.27 11.20
N LYS A 306 -7.41 2.55 11.22
CA LYS A 306 -6.89 3.86 11.67
C LYS A 306 -5.73 4.40 10.86
N GLU A 307 -4.92 3.54 10.27
CA GLU A 307 -3.67 3.95 9.63
C GLU A 307 -3.92 4.87 8.44
N CYS A 308 -3.09 5.89 8.33
CA CYS A 308 -3.13 6.87 7.26
C CYS A 308 -2.15 6.50 6.15
N THR A 309 -2.52 6.75 4.90
CA THR A 309 -1.69 6.46 3.73
C THR A 309 -0.82 7.67 3.34
N LEU A 310 -1.41 8.87 3.35
CA LEU A 310 -0.77 10.10 2.91
C LEU A 310 -1.02 11.23 3.92
N PHE A 311 0.02 11.94 4.31
CA PHE A 311 -0.02 13.03 5.26
C PHE A 311 0.18 14.37 4.55
N ASN A 312 -0.61 15.37 4.93
CA ASN A 312 -0.42 16.71 4.38
C ASN A 312 0.87 17.36 4.90
N SER A 313 1.24 18.51 4.35
CA SER A 313 2.48 19.21 4.68
C SER A 313 2.65 19.49 6.18
N THR A 314 1.57 19.90 6.87
CA THR A 314 1.60 20.19 8.31
C THR A 314 1.85 18.93 9.15
N ALA A 315 1.15 17.83 8.83
CA ALA A 315 1.35 16.55 9.50
C ALA A 315 2.77 16.02 9.24
N SER A 316 3.23 16.09 7.99
CA SER A 316 4.56 15.64 7.58
C SER A 316 5.69 16.36 8.32
N GLN A 317 5.62 17.68 8.47
CA GLN A 317 6.62 18.43 9.25
C GLN A 317 6.68 17.99 10.71
N ALA A 318 5.52 17.66 11.31
CA ALA A 318 5.46 17.20 12.68
C ALA A 318 6.08 15.79 12.84
N ILE A 319 5.84 14.89 11.87
CA ILE A 319 6.46 13.56 11.82
C ILE A 319 7.98 13.68 11.66
N ASP A 320 8.44 14.57 10.77
CA ASP A 320 9.87 14.76 10.50
C ASP A 320 10.67 15.23 11.73
N ILE A 321 10.02 15.97 12.64
CA ILE A 321 10.61 16.37 13.94
C ILE A 321 10.70 15.17 14.90
N ALA A 322 9.70 14.27 14.85
CA ALA A 322 9.53 13.16 15.76
C ALA A 322 10.38 11.91 15.43
N GLN A 323 10.85 11.81 14.18
CA GLN A 323 11.30 10.55 13.59
C GLN A 323 12.74 10.10 13.91
N LYS A 324 13.59 10.99 14.45
CA LYS A 324 15.01 10.67 14.68
C LYS A 324 15.21 9.81 15.92
N LEU A 325 15.93 8.71 15.76
CA LEU A 325 16.32 7.81 16.86
C LEU A 325 17.70 8.15 17.44
N LYS A 326 18.53 8.88 16.68
CA LYS A 326 19.91 9.29 17.03
C LYS A 326 20.17 10.75 16.62
#